data_AF-A0A2P6PF52-F1
#
_entry.id   AF-A0A2P6PF52-F1
#
_cell.length_a   1.000
_cell.length_b   1.000
_cell.length_c   1.000
_cell.angle_alpha   90.00
_cell.angle_beta   90.00
_cell.angle_gamma   90.00
#
_symmetry.space_group_name_H-M   'P 1'
#
loop_
_entity.id
_entity.type
_entity.pdbx_description
1 polymer ?
#
loop_
_entity_poly.entity_id
_entity_poly.type
_entity_poly.pdbx_seq_one_letter_code
_entity_poly.pdbx_strand_id
1 'polypeptide(L)'
;MPIFCVGSYRFSVLQSTFAEEAAISSLKRALTALNTHLASNTYLVGHSVTLADIIMICNLTLGFKRLLTKNFTSEFPHVERYFWKLVNQPNFRKILGEVKQAESVPAVQSAKKPSQPSLRNLQRKRPRKK
;
A
#
# COMPACT_ATOMS: atom_id res chain seq x y z
N MET A 1 14.19 -28.84 -25.03
CA MET A 1 14.77 -28.29 -23.77
C MET A 1 14.08 -26.97 -23.40
N PRO A 2 12.93 -26.98 -22.68
CA PRO A 2 12.20 -25.76 -22.30
C PRO A 2 12.27 -25.47 -20.78
N ILE A 3 13.45 -25.51 -20.16
CA ILE A 3 13.59 -25.38 -18.70
C ILE A 3 13.96 -23.95 -18.24
N PHE A 4 14.48 -23.09 -19.12
CA PHE A 4 15.02 -21.78 -18.69
C PHE A 4 14.00 -20.65 -18.49
N CYS A 5 12.74 -20.79 -18.93
CA CYS A 5 11.77 -19.70 -18.79
C CYS A 5 11.16 -19.61 -17.38
N VAL A 6 11.02 -20.73 -16.65
CA VAL A 6 10.33 -20.73 -15.34
C VAL A 6 11.20 -20.14 -14.21
N GLY A 7 12.53 -20.24 -14.33
CA GLY A 7 13.47 -19.75 -13.31
C GLY A 7 13.47 -18.22 -13.15
N SER A 8 13.34 -17.46 -14.24
CA SER A 8 13.33 -15.99 -14.19
C SER A 8 12.02 -15.42 -13.60
N TYR A 9 10.89 -16.10 -13.82
CA TYR A 9 9.61 -15.71 -13.23
C TYR A 9 9.53 -16.04 -11.73
N ARG A 10 10.08 -17.18 -11.29
CA ARG A 10 10.13 -17.52 -9.86
C ARG A 10 11.07 -16.59 -9.08
N PHE A 11 12.19 -16.19 -9.67
CA PHE A 11 13.14 -15.27 -9.04
C PHE A 11 12.59 -13.85 -8.88
N SER A 12 11.89 -13.32 -9.90
CA SER A 12 11.25 -12.00 -9.82
C SER A 12 10.07 -11.95 -8.84
N VAL A 13 9.25 -13.01 -8.76
CA VAL A 13 8.14 -13.11 -7.79
C VAL A 13 8.66 -13.28 -6.35
N LEU A 14 9.76 -14.03 -6.14
CA LEU A 14 10.41 -14.14 -4.83
C LEU A 14 11.01 -12.82 -4.34
N GLN A 15 11.56 -12.00 -5.25
CA GLN A 15 12.07 -10.67 -4.91
C GLN A 15 10.94 -9.73 -4.44
N SER A 16 9.76 -9.78 -5.08
CA SER A 16 8.61 -8.95 -4.68
C SER A 16 8.08 -9.33 -3.30
N THR A 17 7.97 -10.62 -2.97
CA THR A 17 7.45 -11.04 -1.66
C THR A 17 8.39 -10.67 -0.51
N PHE A 18 9.71 -10.82 -0.71
CA PHE A 18 10.68 -10.40 0.31
C PHE A 18 10.66 -8.88 0.55
N ALA A 19 10.55 -8.09 -0.52
CA ALA A 19 10.42 -6.64 -0.41
C ALA A 19 9.13 -6.22 0.31
N GLU A 20 8.02 -6.91 0.03
CA GLU A 20 6.73 -6.69 0.70
C GLU A 20 6.79 -7.04 2.19
N GLU A 21 7.32 -8.20 2.55
CA GLU A 21 7.47 -8.62 3.95
C GLU A 21 8.39 -7.66 4.74
N ALA A 22 9.50 -7.23 4.14
CA ALA A 22 10.39 -6.25 4.74
C ALA A 22 9.71 -4.89 4.93
N ALA A 23 8.89 -4.45 3.97
CA ALA A 23 8.11 -3.23 4.06
C ALA A 23 7.03 -3.32 5.16
N ILE A 24 6.31 -4.45 5.24
CA ILE A 24 5.30 -4.71 6.28
C ILE A 24 5.96 -4.70 7.66
N SER A 25 7.10 -5.39 7.83
CA SER A 25 7.84 -5.41 9.09
C SER A 25 8.31 -4.02 9.50
N SER A 26 8.85 -3.25 8.56
CA SER A 26 9.29 -1.86 8.80
C SER A 26 8.13 -0.95 9.19
N LEU A 27 6.99 -1.09 8.52
CA LEU A 27 5.78 -0.36 8.81
C LEU A 27 5.23 -0.73 10.20
N LYS A 28 5.15 -2.02 10.52
CA LYS A 28 4.74 -2.48 11.86
C LYS A 28 5.64 -1.89 12.94
N ARG A 29 6.96 -1.93 12.76
CA ARG A 29 7.91 -1.33 13.71
C ARG A 29 7.66 0.16 13.93
N ALA A 30 7.44 0.92 12.84
CA ALA A 30 7.14 2.34 12.93
C ALA A 30 5.81 2.62 13.65
N LEU A 31 4.77 1.84 13.34
CA LEU A 31 3.47 1.96 13.99
C LEU A 31 3.51 1.53 15.46
N THR A 32 4.31 0.54 15.83
CA THR A 32 4.56 0.17 17.23
C THR A 32 5.15 1.34 17.99
N ALA A 33 6.21 1.97 17.46
CA ALA A 33 6.84 3.12 18.10
C ALA A 33 5.86 4.29 18.26
N LEU A 34 5.07 4.57 17.21
CA LEU A 34 4.02 5.59 17.26
C LEU A 34 2.93 5.25 18.29
N ASN A 35 2.50 3.98 18.36
CA ASN A 35 1.50 3.51 19.31
C ASN A 35 1.98 3.65 20.76
N THR A 36 3.25 3.35 21.03
CA THR A 36 3.88 3.56 22.34
C THR A 36 3.91 5.03 22.72
N HIS A 37 4.29 5.93 21.79
CA HIS A 37 4.28 7.37 22.05
C HIS A 37 2.87 7.88 22.38
N LEU A 38 1.87 7.45 21.60
CA LEU A 38 0.47 7.85 21.78
C LEU A 38 -0.21 7.15 22.97
N ALA A 39 0.44 6.21 23.65
CA ALA A 39 -0.12 5.57 24.83
C ALA A 39 -0.32 6.60 25.97
N SER A 40 0.66 7.49 26.16
CA SER A 40 0.63 8.57 27.15
C SER A 40 0.33 9.95 26.57
N ASN A 41 0.37 10.11 25.23
CA ASN A 41 0.17 11.40 24.58
C ASN A 41 -1.12 11.44 23.73
N THR A 42 -1.79 12.58 23.77
CA THR A 42 -3.00 12.81 22.95
C THR A 42 -2.66 13.23 21.52
N TYR A 43 -1.60 14.02 21.36
CA TYR A 43 -1.05 14.52 20.10
C TYR A 43 0.44 14.20 20.05
N LEU A 44 1.08 14.40 18.91
CA LEU A 44 2.50 14.10 18.76
C LEU A 44 3.40 15.03 19.58
N VAL A 45 3.00 16.29 19.72
CA VAL A 45 3.77 17.31 20.42
C VAL A 45 2.86 18.08 21.38
N GLY A 46 3.11 17.94 22.68
CA GLY A 46 2.38 18.66 23.73
C GLY A 46 0.90 18.30 23.79
N HIS A 47 0.05 19.32 23.95
CA HIS A 47 -1.38 19.18 24.27
C HIS A 47 -2.32 19.77 23.22
N SER A 48 -1.82 20.15 22.05
CA SER A 48 -2.61 20.75 20.98
C SER A 48 -2.20 20.20 19.63
N VAL A 49 -3.08 20.32 18.63
CA VAL A 49 -2.77 19.91 17.26
C VAL A 49 -1.66 20.79 16.72
N THR A 50 -0.59 20.17 16.25
CA THR A 50 0.56 20.83 15.66
C THR A 50 0.75 20.44 14.20
N LEU A 51 1.73 21.05 13.55
CA LEU A 51 2.12 20.67 12.18
C LEU A 51 2.55 19.20 12.09
N ALA A 52 3.16 18.65 13.15
CA ALA A 52 3.53 17.24 13.20
C ALA A 52 2.30 16.33 13.04
N ASP A 53 1.19 16.68 13.72
CA ASP A 53 -0.04 15.90 13.66
C ASP A 53 -0.65 15.95 12.27
N ILE A 54 -0.65 17.13 11.62
CA ILE A 54 -1.16 17.31 10.26
C ILE A 54 -0.40 16.43 9.26
N ILE A 55 0.94 16.48 9.29
CA ILE A 55 1.79 15.69 8.39
C ILE A 55 1.53 14.20 8.60
N MET A 56 1.46 13.76 9.85
CA MET A 56 1.22 12.36 10.16
C MET A 56 -0.16 11.87 9.73
N ILE A 57 -1.22 12.66 9.91
CA ILE A 57 -2.55 12.30 9.44
C ILE A 57 -2.62 12.23 7.91
N CYS A 58 -1.95 13.14 7.19
CA CYS A 58 -1.87 13.06 5.73
C CYS A 58 -1.23 11.75 5.27
N ASN A 59 -0.11 11.35 5.87
CA ASN A 59 0.57 10.09 5.54
C ASN A 59 -0.27 8.86 5.89
N LEU A 60 -0.88 8.86 7.08
CA LEU A 60 -1.72 7.75 7.54
C LEU A 60 -3.00 7.62 6.72
N THR A 61 -3.57 8.71 6.23
CA THR A 61 -4.83 8.68 5.47
C THR A 61 -4.73 7.80 4.22
N LEU A 62 -3.61 7.85 3.50
CA LEU A 62 -3.39 6.98 2.34
C LEU A 62 -3.32 5.50 2.76
N GLY A 63 -2.62 5.21 3.86
CA GLY A 63 -2.54 3.89 4.45
C GLY A 63 -3.91 3.36 4.86
N PHE A 64 -4.67 4.12 5.67
CA PHE A 64 -6.01 3.74 6.12
C PHE A 64 -6.99 3.52 4.97
N LYS A 65 -6.92 4.31 3.89
CA LYS A 65 -7.81 4.15 2.74
C LYS A 65 -7.51 2.93 1.87
N ARG A 66 -6.26 2.43 1.84
CA ARG A 66 -5.83 1.44 0.84
C ARG A 66 -5.20 0.16 1.40
N LEU A 67 -4.53 0.22 2.54
CA LEU A 67 -3.63 -0.84 3.00
C LEU A 67 -3.95 -1.32 4.42
N LEU A 68 -4.32 -0.41 5.32
CA LEU A 68 -4.46 -0.71 6.75
C LEU A 68 -5.88 -1.21 7.03
N THR A 69 -6.07 -2.52 6.92
CA THR A 69 -7.34 -3.17 7.29
C THR A 69 -7.57 -3.16 8.79
N LYS A 70 -8.83 -3.36 9.22
CA LYS A 70 -9.18 -3.39 10.66
C LYS A 70 -8.37 -4.41 11.46
N ASN A 71 -8.15 -5.59 10.90
CA ASN A 71 -7.34 -6.65 11.54
C ASN A 71 -5.88 -6.24 11.71
N PHE A 72 -5.35 -5.41 10.81
CA PHE A 72 -3.99 -4.90 10.94
C PHE A 72 -3.91 -3.76 11.97
N THR A 73 -4.89 -2.85 11.97
CA THR A 73 -4.88 -1.71 12.90
C THR A 73 -5.23 -2.09 14.33
N SER A 74 -5.90 -3.22 14.56
CA SER A 74 -6.20 -3.71 15.91
C SER A 74 -4.94 -3.98 16.76
N GLU A 75 -3.78 -4.22 16.13
CA GLU A 75 -2.48 -4.31 16.82
C GLU A 75 -2.03 -2.95 17.40
N PHE A 76 -2.60 -1.83 16.94
CA PHE A 76 -2.18 -0.45 17.25
C PHE A 76 -3.34 0.46 17.71
N PRO A 77 -3.99 0.16 18.85
CA PRO A 77 -5.22 0.83 19.27
C PRO A 77 -5.06 2.33 19.52
N HIS A 78 -3.90 2.80 19.99
CA HIS A 78 -3.68 4.23 20.26
C HIS A 78 -3.49 5.03 18.97
N VAL A 79 -2.89 4.41 17.94
CA VAL A 79 -2.79 5.00 16.60
C VAL A 79 -4.18 5.12 15.98
N GLU A 80 -5.00 4.07 16.09
CA GLU A 80 -6.36 4.09 15.57
C GLU A 80 -7.22 5.18 16.25
N ARG A 81 -7.18 5.26 17.59
CA ARG A 81 -7.85 6.32 18.35
C ARG A 81 -7.40 7.71 17.89
N TYR A 82 -6.08 7.91 17.77
CA TYR A 82 -5.49 9.18 17.35
C TYR A 82 -5.94 9.59 15.94
N PHE A 83 -5.90 8.65 15.00
CA PHE A 83 -6.28 8.89 13.60
C PHE A 83 -7.75 9.31 13.48
N TRP A 84 -8.67 8.53 14.09
CA TRP A 84 -10.10 8.84 14.04
C TRP A 84 -10.45 10.12 14.78
N LYS A 85 -9.75 10.43 15.88
CA LYS A 85 -9.95 11.69 16.59
C LYS A 85 -9.65 12.89 15.69
N LEU A 86 -8.54 12.88 14.97
CA LEU A 86 -8.11 14.02 14.15
C LEU A 86 -8.89 14.12 12.84
N VAL A 87 -9.10 13.02 12.12
CA VAL A 87 -9.78 13.05 10.82
C VAL A 87 -11.23 13.54 10.92
N ASN A 88 -11.87 13.32 12.07
CA ASN A 88 -13.25 13.74 12.34
C ASN A 88 -13.37 15.20 12.78
N GLN A 89 -12.26 15.89 13.07
CA GLN A 89 -12.31 17.33 13.35
C GLN A 89 -12.73 18.11 12.10
N PRO A 90 -13.47 19.22 12.25
CA PRO A 90 -14.04 19.96 11.12
C PRO A 90 -12.98 20.45 10.13
N ASN A 91 -11.81 20.88 10.62
CA ASN A 91 -10.71 21.35 9.79
C ASN A 91 -10.14 20.24 8.89
N PHE A 92 -9.95 19.04 9.44
CA PHE A 92 -9.45 17.90 8.70
C PHE A 92 -10.51 17.36 7.74
N ARG A 93 -11.75 17.20 8.21
CA ARG A 93 -12.85 16.69 7.38
C ARG A 93 -13.16 17.58 6.19
N LYS A 94 -12.99 18.90 6.31
CA LYS A 94 -13.12 19.86 5.20
C LYS A 94 -12.11 19.60 4.07
N ILE A 95 -10.92 19.10 4.40
CA ILE A 95 -9.81 18.92 3.45
C ILE A 95 -9.75 17.48 2.94
N LEU A 96 -9.82 16.50 3.84
CA LEU A 96 -9.65 15.07 3.54
C LEU A 96 -10.94 14.40 3.08
N GLY A 97 -12.08 15.05 3.31
CA GLY A 97 -13.41 14.50 3.10
C GLY A 97 -13.75 13.38 4.08
N GLU A 98 -14.73 12.56 3.72
CA GLU A 98 -15.03 11.33 4.44
C GLU A 98 -13.91 10.30 4.20
N VAL A 99 -13.35 9.78 5.29
CA VAL A 99 -12.31 8.74 5.24
C VAL A 99 -12.92 7.42 5.66
N LYS A 100 -12.88 6.45 4.74
CA LYS A 100 -13.25 5.04 4.99
C LYS A 100 -11.99 4.21 5.08
N GLN A 101 -11.96 3.29 6.03
CA GLN A 101 -10.85 2.37 6.21
C GLN A 101 -10.93 1.23 5.19
N ALA A 102 -9.78 0.73 4.74
CA ALA A 102 -9.67 -0.38 3.82
C ALA A 102 -10.28 -1.66 4.42
N GLU A 103 -11.12 -2.34 3.65
CA GLU A 103 -11.66 -3.65 4.01
C GLU A 103 -10.67 -4.77 3.64
N SER A 104 -9.96 -4.58 2.53
CA SER A 104 -8.96 -5.51 2.02
C SER A 104 -7.79 -4.76 1.40
N VAL A 105 -6.63 -5.41 1.36
CA VAL A 105 -5.45 -4.89 0.67
C VAL A 105 -5.56 -5.21 -0.81
N PRO A 106 -5.39 -4.24 -1.72
CA PRO A 106 -5.41 -4.50 -3.15
C PRO A 106 -4.32 -5.51 -3.52
N ALA A 107 -4.67 -6.50 -4.34
CA ALA A 107 -3.71 -7.48 -4.82
C ALA A 107 -2.58 -6.79 -5.58
N VAL A 108 -1.34 -7.12 -5.23
CA VAL A 108 -0.17 -6.66 -5.96
C VAL A 108 -0.29 -7.21 -7.38
N GLN A 109 -0.46 -6.31 -8.35
CA GLN A 109 -0.48 -6.70 -9.76
C GLN A 109 0.95 -7.10 -10.13
N SER A 110 1.27 -8.39 -9.96
CA SER A 110 2.41 -8.99 -10.66
C SER A 110 2.26 -8.61 -12.13
N ALA A 111 3.20 -7.83 -12.65
CA ALA A 111 3.13 -7.24 -13.99
C ALA A 111 2.51 -8.23 -15.00
N LYS A 112 1.28 -7.96 -15.42
CA LYS A 112 0.60 -8.71 -16.47
C LYS A 112 1.44 -8.59 -17.74
N LYS A 113 1.98 -9.72 -18.20
CA LYS A 113 2.37 -10.12 -19.57
C LYS A 113 2.79 -8.99 -20.53
N PRO A 114 4.02 -9.01 -21.08
CA PRO A 114 4.25 -8.38 -22.38
C PRO A 114 3.33 -9.06 -23.39
N SER A 115 2.35 -8.34 -23.91
CA SER A 115 1.61 -8.74 -25.10
C SER A 115 2.63 -8.91 -26.23
N GLN A 116 2.90 -10.15 -26.63
CA GLN A 116 3.67 -10.42 -27.84
C GLN A 116 3.01 -9.69 -29.01
N PRO A 117 3.77 -8.97 -29.85
CA PRO A 117 3.23 -8.43 -31.09
C PRO A 117 2.86 -9.59 -31.99
N SER A 118 1.62 -9.60 -32.48
CA SER A 118 1.07 -10.69 -33.28
C SER A 118 1.83 -10.86 -34.60
N LEU A 119 2.73 -11.83 -34.67
CA LEU A 119 3.39 -12.35 -35.88
C LEU A 119 2.41 -13.13 -36.80
N ARG A 120 1.14 -12.73 -36.88
CA ARG A 120 0.12 -13.40 -37.71
C ARG A 120 -0.09 -12.77 -39.09
N ASN A 121 0.54 -11.63 -39.38
CA ASN A 121 0.27 -10.87 -40.61
C ASN A 121 1.34 -10.96 -41.70
N LEU A 122 2.47 -11.67 -41.51
CA LEU A 122 3.51 -11.77 -42.55
C LEU A 122 3.40 -13.02 -43.44
N GLN A 123 2.56 -14.00 -43.09
CA GLN A 123 2.42 -15.25 -43.88
C GLN A 123 1.34 -15.19 -44.97
N ARG A 124 0.56 -14.09 -45.07
CA ARG A 124 -0.58 -13.99 -45.99
C ARG A 124 -0.32 -13.14 -47.25
N LYS A 125 0.95 -12.87 -47.60
CA LYS A 125 1.35 -12.19 -48.84
C LYS A 125 2.40 -12.94 -49.66
N ARG A 126 2.17 -14.24 -49.95
CA ARG A 126 2.75 -14.87 -51.13
C ARG A 126 1.66 -15.52 -51.99
N PRO A 127 1.14 -14.82 -53.02
CA PRO A 127 0.55 -15.49 -54.17
C PRO A 127 1.66 -16.00 -55.11
N ARG A 128 1.30 -17.05 -55.83
CA ARG A 128 2.15 -18.02 -56.52
C ARG A 128 2.81 -17.47 -57.79
N LYS A 129 3.96 -18.08 -58.12
CA LYS A 129 4.57 -18.08 -59.47
C LYS A 129 3.51 -18.33 -60.55
N LYS A 130 3.52 -17.49 -61.59
CA LYS A 130 3.30 -17.89 -62.97
C LYS A 130 4.27 -17.11 -63.83
#